data_AF-A0A401WQG3-F1
#
_entry.id   AF-A0A401WQG3-F1
#
_cell.length_a   1.000
_cell.length_b   1.000
_cell.length_c   1.000
_cell.angle_alpha   90.00
_cell.angle_beta   90.00
_cell.angle_gamma   90.00
#
_symmetry.space_group_name_H-M   'P 1'
#
loop_
_entity.id
_entity.type
_entity.pdbx_description
1 polymer ?
#
loop_
_entity_poly.entity_id
_entity_poly.type
_entity_poly.pdbx_seq_one_letter_code
_entity_poly.pdbx_strand_id
1 'polypeptide(L)'
;MSTTYGAPTGLDLSACSVTATGGTTSQTLADLGKAVGDNATAVATANTNASTANTTAQAAQSDATAAKNAVANLGNTYVPVSSVGAAGGVVQIETDGSVVIPSNSANNNAPYINFGYGSNVIGAGNSAIINYNGSSASAKDYLNWINPDGSKSFGRYLDGTVLTGRSSGSLNIGVAAQPINTVYAQNATVVTSDATTKTIAGRLTDTSYADGQKLIAALATVKPTVYQLNTSISEKGAANARYHVGYIAQDIEAAITAAGLDPSKFALWTKTAIFTVTQNEDKSFTQAQSVDASGKQQYIQMLRYEEIFPVILAGLTLQVSDLVSRVTVMENASKTTTGGAA
;
A
#
# COMPACT_ATOMS: atom_id res chain seq x y z
N MET A 1 51.12 -95.89 71.54
CA MET A 1 51.52 -94.46 71.49
C MET A 1 50.79 -93.84 70.31
N SER A 2 49.94 -92.85 70.54
CA SER A 2 49.30 -92.08 69.46
C SER A 2 50.27 -90.98 69.03
N THR A 3 50.76 -91.04 67.79
CA THR A 3 51.62 -90.01 67.22
C THR A 3 50.76 -88.89 66.63
N THR A 4 50.74 -87.76 67.32
CA THR A 4 50.20 -86.50 66.79
C THR A 4 51.23 -85.92 65.82
N TYR A 5 50.93 -85.92 64.51
CA TYR A 5 51.74 -85.19 63.53
C TYR A 5 51.50 -83.68 63.72
N GLY A 6 52.58 -82.92 63.94
CA GLY A 6 52.53 -81.46 64.01
C GLY A 6 52.10 -80.86 62.67
N ALA A 7 51.26 -79.83 62.70
CA ALA A 7 50.84 -79.14 61.48
C ALA A 7 52.07 -78.62 60.72
N PRO A 8 52.27 -79.00 59.44
CA PRO A 8 53.42 -78.54 58.67
C PRO A 8 53.37 -77.01 58.51
N THR A 9 54.47 -76.34 58.88
CA THR A 9 54.66 -74.90 58.71
C THR A 9 55.55 -74.63 57.49
N GLY A 10 55.19 -73.68 56.63
CA GLY A 10 55.98 -73.31 55.45
C GLY A 10 55.68 -74.09 54.16
N LEU A 11 54.49 -74.72 54.04
CA LEU A 11 54.05 -75.32 52.79
C LEU A 11 53.79 -74.25 51.71
N ASP A 12 54.56 -74.31 50.62
CA ASP A 12 54.24 -73.56 49.39
C ASP A 12 53.18 -74.32 48.60
N LEU A 13 51.95 -73.81 48.66
CA LEU A 13 50.80 -74.39 47.96
C LEU A 13 50.51 -73.70 46.62
N SER A 14 51.39 -72.80 46.15
CA SER A 14 51.17 -72.02 44.93
C SER A 14 51.12 -72.89 43.67
N ALA A 15 51.84 -74.02 43.65
CA ALA A 15 51.83 -75.01 42.56
C ALA A 15 50.75 -76.09 42.71
N CYS A 16 49.98 -76.08 43.80
CA CYS A 16 48.87 -77.03 43.97
C CYS A 16 47.79 -76.75 42.93
N SER A 17 47.34 -77.80 42.28
CA SER A 17 46.35 -77.72 41.23
C SER A 17 44.95 -77.86 41.81
N VAL A 18 44.09 -76.89 41.53
CA VAL A 18 42.69 -76.87 41.98
C VAL A 18 41.77 -76.87 40.78
N THR A 19 40.70 -77.66 40.86
CA THR A 19 39.60 -77.61 39.90
C THR A 19 38.46 -76.84 40.55
N ALA A 20 38.29 -75.58 40.17
CA ALA A 20 37.12 -74.83 40.58
C ALA A 20 35.89 -75.52 39.96
N THR A 21 35.00 -76.04 40.81
CA THR A 21 33.69 -76.63 40.45
C THR A 21 33.71 -77.92 39.60
N GLY A 22 34.57 -78.90 39.93
CA GLY A 22 34.45 -80.27 39.38
C GLY A 22 34.61 -80.40 37.86
N GLY A 23 35.15 -79.37 37.19
CA GLY A 23 35.45 -79.38 35.75
C GLY A 23 36.77 -80.07 35.42
N THR A 24 36.93 -80.46 34.16
CA THR A 24 38.11 -81.19 33.62
C THR A 24 39.36 -80.32 33.42
N THR A 25 39.28 -79.02 33.71
CA THR A 25 40.38 -78.06 33.51
C THR A 25 40.98 -77.69 34.87
N SER A 26 42.20 -78.14 35.10
CA SER A 26 42.95 -77.91 36.33
C SER A 26 43.77 -76.62 36.22
N GLN A 27 43.70 -75.74 37.22
CA GLN A 27 44.50 -74.51 37.29
C GLN A 27 45.32 -74.47 38.57
N THR A 28 46.39 -73.67 38.62
CA THR A 28 47.12 -73.52 39.88
C THR A 28 46.31 -72.69 40.87
N LEU A 29 46.55 -72.87 42.16
CA LEU A 29 45.94 -72.05 43.20
C LEU A 29 46.31 -70.57 43.03
N ALA A 30 47.51 -70.27 42.52
CA ALA A 30 47.94 -68.91 42.16
C ALA A 30 47.07 -68.31 41.03
N ASP A 31 46.79 -69.08 39.97
CA ASP A 31 45.93 -68.64 38.87
C ASP A 31 44.48 -68.40 39.32
N LEU A 32 43.97 -69.24 40.24
CA LEU A 32 42.65 -69.02 40.85
C LEU A 32 42.62 -67.73 41.66
N GLY A 33 43.65 -67.48 42.49
CA GLY A 33 43.79 -66.23 43.24
C GLY A 33 43.82 -65.00 42.32
N LYS A 34 44.54 -65.10 41.19
CA LYS A 34 44.57 -64.05 40.16
C LYS A 34 43.19 -63.83 39.53
N ALA A 35 42.50 -64.89 39.11
CA ALA A 35 41.17 -64.79 38.49
C ALA A 35 40.13 -64.19 39.42
N VAL A 36 40.16 -64.56 40.72
CA VAL A 36 39.30 -63.93 41.75
C VAL A 36 39.62 -62.45 41.90
N GLY A 37 40.90 -62.07 41.91
CA GLY A 37 41.33 -60.67 41.95
C GLY A 37 40.87 -59.87 40.73
N ASP A 38 41.07 -60.40 39.52
CA ASP A 38 40.64 -59.77 38.26
C ASP A 38 39.10 -59.61 38.22
N ASN A 39 38.35 -60.62 38.67
CA ASN A 39 36.89 -60.54 38.78
C ASN A 39 36.45 -59.50 39.80
N ALA A 40 37.12 -59.41 40.96
CA ALA A 40 36.82 -58.38 41.97
C ALA A 40 37.04 -56.97 41.40
N THR A 41 38.12 -56.76 40.63
CA THR A 41 38.37 -55.50 39.92
C THR A 41 37.29 -55.22 38.88
N ALA A 42 36.90 -56.20 38.06
CA ALA A 42 35.87 -56.03 37.05
C ALA A 42 34.51 -55.67 37.66
N VAL A 43 34.13 -56.31 38.78
CA VAL A 43 32.90 -55.99 39.54
C VAL A 43 32.96 -54.57 40.10
N ALA A 44 34.12 -54.16 40.66
CA ALA A 44 34.28 -52.79 41.16
C ALA A 44 34.12 -51.76 40.04
N THR A 45 34.75 -51.98 38.87
CA THR A 45 34.60 -51.14 37.68
C THR A 45 33.15 -51.10 37.18
N ALA A 46 32.46 -52.24 37.12
CA ALA A 46 31.06 -52.31 36.72
C ALA A 46 30.15 -51.52 37.67
N ASN A 47 30.40 -51.59 38.98
CA ASN A 47 29.65 -50.84 39.98
C ASN A 47 29.88 -49.33 39.85
N THR A 48 31.11 -48.89 39.58
CA THR A 48 31.43 -47.49 39.28
C THR A 48 30.71 -47.03 38.02
N ASN A 49 30.79 -47.80 36.93
CA ASN A 49 30.13 -47.48 35.66
C ASN A 49 28.60 -47.38 35.82
N ALA A 50 27.98 -48.31 36.56
CA ALA A 50 26.55 -48.27 36.86
C ALA A 50 26.17 -47.04 37.68
N SER A 51 26.98 -46.69 38.68
CA SER A 51 26.77 -45.47 39.49
C SER A 51 26.87 -44.21 38.64
N THR A 52 27.88 -44.11 37.77
CA THR A 52 28.04 -43.00 36.83
C THR A 52 26.85 -42.92 35.86
N ALA A 53 26.44 -44.04 35.26
CA ALA A 53 25.29 -44.08 34.35
C ALA A 53 23.99 -43.64 35.04
N ASN A 54 23.78 -44.06 36.29
CA ASN A 54 22.63 -43.64 37.09
C ASN A 54 22.64 -42.13 37.36
N THR A 55 23.80 -41.56 37.71
CA THR A 55 23.96 -40.11 37.89
C THR A 55 23.69 -39.35 36.58
N THR A 56 24.22 -39.83 35.46
CA THR A 56 23.96 -39.22 34.13
C THR A 56 22.48 -39.30 33.76
N ALA A 57 21.81 -40.42 34.03
CA ALA A 57 20.37 -40.57 33.76
C ALA A 57 19.52 -39.62 34.61
N GLN A 58 19.85 -39.45 35.89
CA GLN A 58 19.19 -38.48 36.78
C GLN A 58 19.39 -37.03 36.32
N ALA A 59 20.61 -36.68 35.90
CA ALA A 59 20.90 -35.36 35.35
C ALA A 59 20.08 -35.09 34.07
N ALA A 60 20.06 -36.05 33.14
CA ALA A 60 19.27 -35.93 31.91
C ALA A 60 17.75 -35.82 32.19
N GLN A 61 17.23 -36.54 33.19
CA GLN A 61 15.83 -36.42 33.61
C GLN A 61 15.53 -35.04 34.20
N SER A 62 16.44 -34.49 35.01
CA SER A 62 16.34 -33.15 35.56
C SER A 62 16.35 -32.09 34.46
N ASP A 63 17.30 -32.17 33.52
CA ASP A 63 17.41 -31.24 32.39
C ASP A 63 16.16 -31.29 31.50
N ALA A 64 15.65 -32.49 31.21
CA ALA A 64 14.40 -32.65 30.43
C ALA A 64 13.19 -32.04 31.16
N THR A 65 13.11 -32.21 32.48
CA THR A 65 12.05 -31.60 33.29
C THR A 65 12.16 -30.09 33.31
N ALA A 66 13.37 -29.55 33.47
CA ALA A 66 13.65 -28.12 33.43
C ALA A 66 13.27 -27.51 32.07
N ALA A 67 13.64 -28.15 30.96
CA ALA A 67 13.28 -27.73 29.61
C ALA A 67 11.75 -27.72 29.40
N LYS A 68 11.07 -28.78 29.83
CA LYS A 68 9.59 -28.87 29.76
C LYS A 68 8.92 -27.74 30.53
N ASN A 69 9.40 -27.47 31.75
CA ASN A 69 8.86 -26.38 32.57
C ASN A 69 9.18 -25.01 31.98
N ALA A 70 10.36 -24.80 31.40
CA ALA A 70 10.71 -23.56 30.71
C ALA A 70 9.75 -23.29 29.56
N VAL A 71 9.44 -24.30 28.72
CA VAL A 71 8.46 -24.16 27.63
C VAL A 71 7.05 -23.88 28.15
N ALA A 72 6.61 -24.59 29.20
CA ALA A 72 5.29 -24.37 29.80
C ALA A 72 5.16 -22.98 30.44
N ASN A 73 6.23 -22.47 31.06
CA ASN A 73 6.27 -21.17 31.71
C ASN A 73 6.31 -20.00 30.71
N LEU A 74 6.63 -20.23 29.44
CA LEU A 74 6.50 -19.20 28.41
C LEU A 74 5.03 -18.81 28.14
N GLY A 75 4.05 -19.64 28.55
CA GLY A 75 2.62 -19.30 28.53
C GLY A 75 2.16 -18.67 27.20
N ASN A 76 1.46 -17.54 27.29
CA ASN A 76 0.98 -16.78 26.12
C ASN A 76 2.06 -15.96 25.40
N THR A 77 3.32 -16.04 25.83
CA THR A 77 4.46 -15.33 25.23
C THR A 77 5.18 -16.17 24.17
N TYR A 78 4.93 -17.48 24.13
CA TYR A 78 5.46 -18.37 23.10
C TYR A 78 4.50 -18.48 21.92
N VAL A 79 4.89 -17.87 20.80
CA VAL A 79 4.27 -18.10 19.49
C VAL A 79 5.15 -19.08 18.73
N PRO A 80 4.74 -20.34 18.52
CA PRO A 80 5.52 -21.26 17.70
C PRO A 80 5.59 -20.74 16.26
N VAL A 81 6.76 -20.83 15.62
CA VAL A 81 6.93 -20.40 14.21
C VAL A 81 5.92 -21.08 13.28
N SER A 82 5.49 -22.30 13.62
CA SER A 82 4.46 -23.04 12.88
C SER A 82 3.04 -22.46 12.98
N SER A 83 2.75 -21.55 13.92
CA SER A 83 1.45 -20.85 13.98
C SER A 83 1.44 -19.55 13.18
N VAL A 84 2.59 -19.06 12.72
CA VAL A 84 2.65 -17.87 11.87
C VAL A 84 2.04 -18.21 10.50
N GLY A 85 0.99 -17.49 10.11
CA GLY A 85 0.32 -17.66 8.81
C GLY A 85 -0.50 -18.95 8.67
N ALA A 86 -0.63 -19.74 9.74
CA ALA A 86 -1.49 -20.94 9.77
C ALA A 86 -2.96 -20.58 10.06
N ALA A 87 -3.89 -21.44 9.63
CA ALA A 87 -5.31 -21.26 9.95
C ALA A 87 -5.52 -21.30 11.47
N GLY A 88 -6.15 -20.25 12.02
CA GLY A 88 -6.32 -20.08 13.48
C GLY A 88 -5.04 -19.69 14.24
N GLY A 89 -3.95 -19.39 13.52
CA GLY A 89 -2.68 -18.96 14.08
C GLY A 89 -2.58 -17.44 14.26
N VAL A 90 -1.36 -16.90 14.16
CA VAL A 90 -1.09 -15.46 14.32
C VAL A 90 -0.49 -14.85 13.05
N VAL A 91 -0.59 -13.53 12.94
CA VAL A 91 0.05 -12.74 11.88
C VAL A 91 1.38 -12.19 12.41
N GLN A 92 2.45 -12.37 11.64
CA GLN A 92 3.79 -11.87 11.98
C GLN A 92 3.94 -10.40 11.55
N ILE A 93 4.70 -9.65 12.35
CA ILE A 93 5.28 -8.37 11.94
C ILE A 93 6.70 -8.67 11.46
N GLU A 94 6.99 -8.33 10.21
CA GLU A 94 8.28 -8.56 9.59
C GLU A 94 9.36 -7.62 10.15
N THR A 95 10.63 -7.92 9.87
CA THR A 95 11.77 -7.11 10.33
C THR A 95 11.74 -5.67 9.81
N ASP A 96 11.05 -5.42 8.70
CA ASP A 96 10.83 -4.08 8.15
C ASP A 96 9.57 -3.37 8.73
N GLY A 97 8.93 -3.99 9.74
CA GLY A 97 7.73 -3.50 10.39
C GLY A 97 6.44 -3.72 9.61
N SER A 98 6.51 -4.39 8.44
CA SER A 98 5.32 -4.70 7.65
C SER A 98 4.54 -5.88 8.23
N VAL A 99 3.24 -5.90 7.95
CA VAL A 99 2.38 -7.06 8.22
C VAL A 99 2.09 -7.76 6.90
N VAL A 100 2.51 -9.01 6.78
CA VAL A 100 2.24 -9.83 5.60
C VAL A 100 1.06 -10.76 5.90
N ILE A 101 -0.02 -10.60 5.15
CA ILE A 101 -1.15 -11.54 5.18
C ILE A 101 -0.98 -12.48 3.98
N PRO A 102 -0.46 -13.69 4.18
CA PRO A 102 -0.18 -14.58 3.08
C PRO A 102 -1.47 -14.97 2.35
N SER A 103 -1.48 -14.82 1.04
CA SER A 103 -2.45 -15.52 0.19
C SER A 103 -1.84 -16.86 -0.17
N ASN A 104 -2.45 -17.96 0.27
CA ASN A 104 -2.06 -19.28 -0.24
C ASN A 104 -2.84 -19.54 -1.52
N SER A 105 -2.14 -20.00 -2.55
CA SER A 105 -2.76 -20.43 -3.82
C SER A 105 -3.47 -21.78 -3.69
N ALA A 106 -3.21 -22.52 -2.61
CA ALA A 106 -3.71 -23.87 -2.42
C ALA A 106 -5.22 -23.95 -2.09
N ASN A 107 -5.82 -22.87 -1.56
CA ASN A 107 -7.17 -22.94 -0.99
C ASN A 107 -8.18 -21.98 -1.64
N ASN A 108 -7.76 -21.16 -2.60
CA ASN A 108 -8.61 -20.12 -3.21
C ASN A 108 -9.27 -19.17 -2.18
N ASN A 109 -8.69 -19.06 -0.99
CA ASN A 109 -9.14 -18.14 0.05
C ASN A 109 -8.56 -16.76 -0.24
N ALA A 110 -9.42 -15.77 -0.50
CA ALA A 110 -9.00 -14.37 -0.53
C ALA A 110 -8.74 -13.92 0.93
N PRO A 111 -7.50 -13.66 1.36
CA PRO A 111 -7.27 -13.14 2.70
C PRO A 111 -7.91 -11.76 2.82
N TYR A 112 -8.65 -11.54 3.91
CA TYR A 112 -9.24 -10.24 4.22
C TYR A 112 -8.94 -9.86 5.67
N ILE A 113 -8.69 -8.57 5.90
CA ILE A 113 -8.66 -8.00 7.25
C ILE A 113 -10.11 -7.69 7.63
N ASN A 114 -10.62 -8.39 8.64
CA ASN A 114 -11.92 -8.09 9.20
C ASN A 114 -11.77 -7.26 10.47
N PHE A 115 -12.34 -6.06 10.48
CA PHE A 115 -12.34 -5.19 11.66
C PHE A 115 -13.53 -5.45 12.62
N GLY A 116 -14.37 -6.46 12.36
CA GLY A 116 -15.52 -6.85 13.21
C GLY A 116 -15.38 -8.24 13.83
N TYR A 117 -15.99 -8.44 15.02
CA TYR A 117 -16.10 -9.74 15.69
C TYR A 117 -17.57 -10.15 15.86
N GLY A 118 -17.86 -11.45 15.69
CA GLY A 118 -19.00 -12.16 16.28
C GLY A 118 -20.43 -11.87 15.80
N SER A 119 -20.73 -10.68 15.27
CA SER A 119 -22.08 -10.33 14.81
C SER A 119 -22.10 -9.25 13.72
N ASN A 120 -21.23 -9.38 12.71
CA ASN A 120 -21.33 -8.83 11.33
C ASN A 120 -21.82 -7.39 11.08
N VAL A 121 -21.93 -6.52 12.09
CA VAL A 121 -22.39 -5.15 11.91
C VAL A 121 -21.52 -4.25 12.76
N ILE A 122 -20.66 -3.48 12.10
CA ILE A 122 -20.23 -2.20 12.66
C ILE A 122 -21.53 -1.41 12.82
N GLY A 123 -22.02 -1.29 14.07
CA GLY A 123 -23.28 -0.60 14.34
C GLY A 123 -23.30 0.78 13.67
N ALA A 124 -24.47 1.24 13.23
CA ALA A 124 -24.60 2.54 12.55
C ALA A 124 -23.89 3.65 13.35
N GLY A 125 -22.93 4.34 12.71
CA GLY A 125 -22.12 5.38 13.34
C GLY A 125 -20.75 4.93 13.87
N ASN A 126 -20.49 3.62 13.95
CA ASN A 126 -19.15 3.12 14.25
C ASN A 126 -18.30 3.06 12.97
N SER A 127 -16.99 3.25 13.11
CA SER A 127 -16.05 3.14 12.00
C SER A 127 -14.82 2.37 12.44
N ALA A 128 -14.31 1.50 11.57
CA ALA A 128 -12.95 1.01 11.69
C ALA A 128 -12.01 2.11 11.19
N ILE A 129 -11.24 2.70 12.10
CA ILE A 129 -10.31 3.77 11.78
C ILE A 129 -8.89 3.21 11.85
N ILE A 130 -8.16 3.25 10.74
CA ILE A 130 -6.71 3.06 10.75
C ILE A 130 -6.10 4.42 11.11
N ASN A 131 -5.68 4.58 12.37
CA ASN A 131 -5.12 5.83 12.88
C ASN A 131 -3.59 5.77 12.92
N TYR A 132 -2.92 6.73 12.28
CA TYR A 132 -1.46 6.86 12.29
C TYR A 132 -1.04 7.94 13.30
N ASN A 133 -0.59 7.54 14.48
CA ASN A 133 -0.08 8.45 15.50
C ASN A 133 1.44 8.64 15.32
N GLY A 134 1.87 9.77 14.76
CA GLY A 134 3.29 10.13 14.61
C GLY A 134 3.62 11.46 15.29
N SER A 135 4.83 11.60 15.84
CA SER A 135 5.32 12.84 16.48
C SER A 135 5.99 13.81 15.51
N SER A 136 6.12 13.43 14.23
CA SER A 136 6.83 14.22 13.20
C SER A 136 5.84 14.93 12.28
N ALA A 137 6.11 16.19 11.95
CA ALA A 137 5.29 17.09 11.12
C ALA A 137 5.06 16.63 9.65
N SER A 138 5.36 15.39 9.30
CA SER A 138 5.22 14.83 7.96
C SER A 138 4.86 13.35 8.02
N ALA A 139 3.59 13.04 8.30
CA ALA A 139 3.06 11.70 8.09
C ALA A 139 2.76 11.51 6.59
N LYS A 140 3.18 10.38 6.01
CA LYS A 140 2.84 9.98 4.64
C LYS A 140 1.74 8.93 4.71
N ASP A 141 0.49 9.35 4.54
CA ASP A 141 -0.67 8.47 4.60
C ASP A 141 -1.05 7.99 3.19
N TYR A 142 -0.43 6.88 2.74
CA TYR A 142 -0.80 6.24 1.49
C TYR A 142 -1.43 4.88 1.77
N LEU A 143 -2.63 4.64 1.22
CA LEU A 143 -3.06 3.27 0.94
C LEU A 143 -2.39 2.84 -0.37
N ASN A 144 -1.15 2.35 -0.26
CA ASN A 144 -0.41 1.87 -1.41
C ASN A 144 -0.73 0.39 -1.66
N TRP A 145 -1.04 0.05 -2.91
CA TRP A 145 -1.26 -1.33 -3.30
C TRP A 145 -0.39 -1.60 -4.52
N ILE A 146 0.59 -2.46 -4.35
CA ILE A 146 1.59 -2.77 -5.37
C ILE A 146 1.30 -4.19 -5.84
N ASN A 147 1.29 -4.42 -7.15
CA ASN A 147 1.27 -5.79 -7.65
C ASN A 147 2.65 -6.42 -7.39
N PRO A 148 2.74 -7.66 -6.87
CA PRO A 148 4.02 -8.29 -6.56
C PRO A 148 4.97 -8.37 -7.76
N ASP A 149 4.41 -8.41 -8.98
CA ASP A 149 5.13 -8.47 -10.25
C ASP A 149 5.34 -7.10 -10.92
N GLY A 150 4.89 -6.01 -10.28
CA GLY A 150 4.96 -4.64 -10.82
C GLY A 150 4.05 -4.37 -12.02
N SER A 151 3.16 -5.30 -12.40
CA SER A 151 2.26 -5.12 -13.54
C SER A 151 1.21 -4.03 -13.30
N LYS A 152 0.67 -3.44 -14.37
CA LYS A 152 -0.38 -2.40 -14.29
C LYS A 152 -1.80 -2.95 -14.48
N SER A 153 -1.96 -4.27 -14.54
CA SER A 153 -3.15 -4.92 -15.11
C SER A 153 -4.24 -5.32 -14.09
N PHE A 154 -4.28 -4.70 -12.91
CA PHE A 154 -5.23 -5.07 -11.85
C PHE A 154 -6.23 -3.93 -11.54
N GLY A 155 -7.52 -4.25 -11.54
CA GLY A 155 -8.59 -3.33 -11.16
C GLY A 155 -8.66 -3.14 -9.65
N ARG A 156 -8.78 -1.89 -9.20
CA ARG A 156 -8.80 -1.52 -7.79
C ARG A 156 -10.20 -1.05 -7.42
N TYR A 157 -10.84 -1.72 -6.48
CA TYR A 157 -12.24 -1.50 -6.15
C TYR A 157 -12.36 -0.86 -4.76
N LEU A 158 -13.06 0.27 -4.69
CA LEU A 158 -13.60 0.81 -3.45
C LEU A 158 -15.10 0.51 -3.47
N ASP A 159 -15.54 -0.41 -2.61
CA ASP A 159 -16.96 -0.78 -2.51
C ASP A 159 -17.62 0.00 -1.37
N GLY A 160 -18.76 0.63 -1.66
CA GLY A 160 -19.45 1.52 -0.73
C GLY A 160 -20.54 2.33 -1.41
N THR A 161 -21.43 2.92 -0.62
CA THR A 161 -22.56 3.72 -1.15
C THR A 161 -22.19 5.16 -1.46
N VAL A 162 -21.10 5.68 -0.86
CA VAL A 162 -20.66 7.07 -1.03
C VAL A 162 -19.15 7.21 -0.82
N LEU A 163 -18.50 8.06 -1.63
CA LEU A 163 -17.14 8.55 -1.42
C LEU A 163 -17.21 10.04 -1.04
N THR A 164 -16.83 10.39 0.18
CA THR A 164 -16.92 11.77 0.69
C THR A 164 -15.70 12.16 1.53
N GLY A 165 -15.39 13.46 1.55
CA GLY A 165 -14.43 14.02 2.49
C GLY A 165 -14.97 14.05 3.92
N ARG A 166 -14.05 14.14 4.89
CA ARG A 166 -14.39 14.27 6.32
C ARG A 166 -15.14 15.56 6.63
N SER A 167 -14.85 16.63 5.88
CA SER A 167 -15.55 17.91 5.95
C SER A 167 -15.94 18.39 4.55
N SER A 168 -16.94 19.26 4.48
CA SER A 168 -17.39 19.85 3.22
C SER A 168 -16.24 20.55 2.49
N GLY A 169 -16.09 20.25 1.20
CA GLY A 169 -15.03 20.83 0.35
C GLY A 169 -13.60 20.34 0.61
N SER A 170 -13.39 19.33 1.46
CA SER A 170 -12.04 18.85 1.82
C SER A 170 -11.45 17.77 0.91
N LEU A 171 -12.28 17.00 0.21
CA LEU A 171 -11.83 15.90 -0.64
C LEU A 171 -11.68 16.35 -2.09
N ASN A 172 -10.48 16.17 -2.65
CA ASN A 172 -10.20 16.27 -4.08
C ASN A 172 -10.12 14.88 -4.69
N ILE A 173 -10.56 14.73 -5.94
CA ILE A 173 -10.36 13.50 -6.72
C ILE A 173 -9.25 13.79 -7.74
N GLY A 174 -8.06 13.28 -7.45
CA GLY A 174 -6.83 13.60 -8.19
C GLY A 174 -6.18 14.90 -7.76
N VAL A 175 -5.03 15.21 -8.35
CA VAL A 175 -4.29 16.48 -8.15
C VAL A 175 -3.78 16.98 -9.50
N ALA A 176 -3.48 18.28 -9.61
CA ALA A 176 -3.16 18.92 -10.89
C ALA A 176 -2.04 18.24 -11.71
N ALA A 177 -0.99 17.74 -11.04
CA ALA A 177 0.10 17.02 -11.70
C ALA A 177 -0.15 15.50 -11.84
N GLN A 178 -1.27 14.98 -11.34
CA GLN A 178 -1.68 13.57 -11.40
C GLN A 178 -3.20 13.49 -11.66
N PRO A 179 -3.67 13.92 -12.84
CA PRO A 179 -5.09 13.94 -13.18
C PRO A 179 -5.64 12.51 -13.33
N ILE A 180 -6.92 12.33 -13.01
CA ILE A 180 -7.64 11.10 -13.33
C ILE A 180 -7.90 11.03 -14.83
N ASN A 181 -7.73 9.86 -15.43
CA ASN A 181 -7.86 9.70 -16.88
C ASN A 181 -9.31 9.83 -17.37
N THR A 182 -10.27 9.21 -16.68
CA THR A 182 -11.68 9.20 -17.10
C THR A 182 -12.60 8.99 -15.91
N VAL A 183 -13.75 9.67 -15.90
CA VAL A 183 -14.84 9.46 -14.95
C VAL A 183 -16.04 8.89 -15.70
N TYR A 184 -16.52 7.72 -15.27
CA TYR A 184 -17.78 7.15 -15.74
C TYR A 184 -18.83 7.36 -14.65
N ALA A 185 -19.87 8.14 -14.94
CA ALA A 185 -20.94 8.45 -14.01
C ALA A 185 -22.31 8.23 -14.67
N GLN A 186 -23.30 7.75 -13.89
CA GLN A 186 -24.67 7.60 -14.38
C GLN A 186 -25.40 8.95 -14.47
N ASN A 187 -25.10 9.88 -13.57
CA ASN A 187 -25.66 11.23 -13.53
C ASN A 187 -24.55 12.27 -13.71
N ALA A 188 -24.94 13.47 -14.18
CA ALA A 188 -24.01 14.59 -14.35
C ALA A 188 -23.45 15.09 -13.00
N THR A 189 -22.25 15.67 -13.05
CA THR A 189 -21.63 16.34 -11.90
C THR A 189 -22.49 17.53 -11.43
N VAL A 190 -22.65 17.67 -10.12
CA VAL A 190 -23.39 18.78 -9.48
C VAL A 190 -22.40 19.73 -8.81
N VAL A 191 -22.61 21.03 -8.97
CA VAL A 191 -21.78 22.09 -8.37
C VAL A 191 -22.61 22.90 -7.38
N THR A 192 -22.09 23.13 -6.16
CA THR A 192 -22.73 24.02 -5.18
C THR A 192 -22.88 25.42 -5.76
N SER A 193 -24.12 25.88 -5.91
CA SER A 193 -24.42 27.18 -6.50
C SER A 193 -25.39 28.05 -5.70
N ASP A 194 -25.37 27.88 -4.38
CA ASP A 194 -26.17 28.67 -3.45
C ASP A 194 -25.66 30.12 -3.37
N ALA A 195 -26.58 31.09 -3.51
CA ALA A 195 -26.28 32.52 -3.43
C ALA A 195 -25.72 32.94 -2.06
N THR A 196 -26.09 32.23 -0.98
CA THR A 196 -25.60 32.51 0.39
C THR A 196 -24.11 32.18 0.57
N THR A 197 -23.52 31.42 -0.37
CA THR A 197 -22.12 31.00 -0.36
C THR A 197 -21.23 31.82 -1.31
N LYS A 198 -21.80 32.82 -2.00
CA LYS A 198 -21.12 33.55 -3.09
C LYS A 198 -21.27 35.06 -2.97
N THR A 199 -20.18 35.79 -3.19
CA THR A 199 -20.22 37.24 -3.43
C THR A 199 -20.23 37.50 -4.94
N ILE A 200 -21.25 38.20 -5.43
CA ILE A 200 -21.39 38.49 -6.86
C ILE A 200 -20.52 39.68 -7.23
N ALA A 201 -19.51 39.46 -8.09
CA ALA A 201 -18.62 40.51 -8.60
C ALA A 201 -19.21 41.30 -9.77
N GLY A 202 -20.11 40.70 -10.54
CA GLY A 202 -20.71 41.30 -11.73
C GLY A 202 -21.49 40.28 -12.55
N ARG A 203 -22.13 40.75 -13.63
CA ARG A 203 -22.81 39.89 -14.61
C ARG A 203 -22.15 40.09 -15.98
N LEU A 204 -21.91 39.00 -16.70
CA LEU A 204 -21.23 39.04 -18.00
C LEU A 204 -21.99 39.87 -19.04
N THR A 205 -23.32 39.89 -18.98
CA THR A 205 -24.17 40.68 -19.89
C THR A 205 -24.37 42.13 -19.44
N ASP A 206 -23.86 42.51 -18.27
CA ASP A 206 -23.92 43.89 -17.78
C ASP A 206 -22.74 44.67 -18.38
N THR A 207 -23.05 45.69 -19.17
CA THR A 207 -22.06 46.54 -19.84
C THR A 207 -21.24 47.36 -18.86
N SER A 208 -21.71 47.57 -17.63
CA SER A 208 -20.95 48.24 -16.57
C SER A 208 -19.84 47.36 -16.00
N TYR A 209 -19.93 46.03 -16.16
CA TYR A 209 -18.88 45.10 -15.76
C TYR A 209 -17.81 44.96 -16.85
N ALA A 210 -16.92 45.95 -16.92
CA ALA A 210 -15.91 46.08 -17.98
C ALA A 210 -15.03 44.83 -18.18
N ASP A 211 -14.61 44.18 -17.08
CA ASP A 211 -13.81 42.95 -17.17
C ASP A 211 -14.61 41.78 -17.76
N GLY A 212 -15.91 41.70 -17.49
CA GLY A 212 -16.80 40.73 -18.14
C GLY A 212 -16.89 40.93 -19.64
N GLN A 213 -16.97 42.19 -20.09
CA GLN A 213 -16.99 42.52 -21.53
C GLN A 213 -15.68 42.16 -22.22
N LYS A 214 -14.54 42.48 -21.58
CA LYS A 214 -13.21 42.08 -22.06
C LYS A 214 -13.06 40.56 -22.12
N LEU A 215 -13.58 39.84 -21.13
CA LEU A 215 -13.51 38.39 -21.08
C LEU A 215 -14.34 37.75 -22.21
N ILE A 216 -15.55 38.24 -22.46
CA ILE A 216 -16.38 37.81 -23.60
C ILE A 216 -15.62 38.04 -24.92
N ALA A 217 -15.08 39.24 -25.12
CA ALA A 217 -14.34 39.58 -26.33
C ALA A 217 -13.10 38.70 -26.51
N ALA A 218 -12.37 38.41 -25.43
CA ALA A 218 -11.21 37.51 -25.44
C ALA A 218 -11.59 36.11 -25.89
N LEU A 219 -12.57 35.47 -25.24
CA LEU A 219 -12.96 34.10 -25.58
C LEU A 219 -13.61 33.98 -26.95
N ALA A 220 -14.21 35.05 -27.49
CA ALA A 220 -14.71 35.06 -28.87
C ALA A 220 -13.61 34.91 -29.93
N THR A 221 -12.34 35.19 -29.58
CA THR A 221 -11.19 35.00 -30.48
C THR A 221 -10.67 33.56 -30.52
N VAL A 222 -11.01 32.75 -29.52
CA VAL A 222 -10.48 31.40 -29.36
C VAL A 222 -11.37 30.40 -30.08
N LYS A 223 -10.75 29.51 -30.87
CA LYS A 223 -11.48 28.54 -31.72
C LYS A 223 -11.47 27.14 -31.09
N PRO A 224 -12.60 26.40 -31.14
CA PRO A 224 -12.59 24.97 -30.87
C PRO A 224 -11.58 24.28 -31.78
N THR A 225 -10.78 23.41 -31.20
CA THR A 225 -9.66 22.72 -31.83
C THR A 225 -9.89 21.21 -31.74
N VAL A 226 -9.66 20.53 -32.86
CA VAL A 226 -9.63 19.07 -32.93
C VAL A 226 -8.18 18.63 -32.74
N TYR A 227 -7.92 17.76 -31.76
CA TYR A 227 -6.57 17.31 -31.43
C TYR A 227 -6.54 15.82 -31.08
N GLN A 228 -5.36 15.22 -31.15
CA GLN A 228 -5.10 13.86 -30.67
C GLN A 228 -4.11 13.93 -29.51
N LEU A 229 -4.20 13.00 -28.55
CA LEU A 229 -3.26 12.95 -27.44
C LEU A 229 -1.94 12.31 -27.91
N ASN A 230 -0.81 12.97 -27.64
CA ASN A 230 0.51 12.44 -28.01
C ASN A 230 0.78 11.05 -27.39
N THR A 231 0.32 10.81 -26.17
CA THR A 231 0.38 9.48 -25.54
C THR A 231 -0.38 8.42 -26.33
N SER A 232 -1.61 8.74 -26.77
CA SER A 232 -2.41 7.84 -27.61
C SER A 232 -1.79 7.62 -29.00
N ILE A 233 -1.18 8.65 -29.60
CA ILE A 233 -0.43 8.52 -30.85
C ILE A 233 0.76 7.58 -30.66
N SER A 234 1.54 7.75 -29.58
CA SER A 234 2.69 6.91 -29.29
C SER A 234 2.31 5.46 -29.01
N GLU A 235 1.17 5.22 -28.37
CA GLU A 235 0.69 3.87 -28.03
C GLU A 235 0.04 3.13 -29.21
N LYS A 236 -0.72 3.86 -30.05
CA LYS A 236 -1.64 3.24 -31.04
C LYS A 236 -1.32 3.61 -32.48
N GLY A 237 -0.43 4.58 -32.70
CA GLY A 237 -0.18 5.20 -34.00
C GLY A 237 -1.19 6.31 -34.33
N ALA A 238 -0.76 7.31 -35.10
CA ALA A 238 -1.56 8.49 -35.43
C ALA A 238 -2.87 8.14 -36.15
N ALA A 239 -2.87 7.11 -37.00
CA ALA A 239 -4.06 6.66 -37.72
C ALA A 239 -5.14 6.05 -36.81
N ASN A 240 -4.77 5.52 -35.64
CA ASN A 240 -5.69 4.83 -34.73
C ASN A 240 -6.02 5.65 -33.46
N ALA A 241 -5.22 6.68 -33.15
CA ALA A 241 -5.49 7.57 -32.03
C ALA A 241 -6.79 8.35 -32.28
N ARG A 242 -7.64 8.50 -31.27
CA ARG A 242 -8.93 9.18 -31.42
C ARG A 242 -8.75 10.69 -31.48
N TYR A 243 -9.63 11.33 -32.24
CA TYR A 243 -9.79 12.79 -32.20
C TYR A 243 -10.59 13.20 -30.98
N HIS A 244 -10.08 14.22 -30.29
CA HIS A 244 -10.71 14.94 -29.19
C HIS A 244 -11.05 16.35 -29.68
N VAL A 245 -12.08 16.97 -29.09
CA VAL A 245 -12.53 18.32 -29.46
C VAL A 245 -12.58 19.16 -28.19
N GLY A 246 -12.00 20.35 -28.24
CA GLY A 246 -11.93 21.23 -27.09
C GLY A 246 -11.20 22.54 -27.39
N TYR A 247 -10.62 23.15 -26.37
CA TYR A 247 -9.78 24.35 -26.45
C TYR A 247 -8.36 24.03 -25.96
N ILE A 248 -7.39 24.77 -26.49
CA ILE A 248 -6.01 24.74 -25.99
C ILE A 248 -5.88 25.77 -24.87
N ALA A 249 -5.35 25.35 -23.71
CA ALA A 249 -5.31 26.20 -22.52
C ALA A 249 -4.46 27.46 -22.71
N GLN A 250 -3.38 27.35 -23.49
CA GLN A 250 -2.48 28.45 -23.82
C GLN A 250 -3.15 29.50 -24.71
N ASP A 251 -4.06 29.10 -25.60
CA ASP A 251 -4.80 30.04 -26.44
C ASP A 251 -5.78 30.85 -25.58
N ILE A 252 -6.38 30.23 -24.58
CA ILE A 252 -7.22 30.90 -23.57
C ILE A 252 -6.36 31.87 -22.72
N GLU A 253 -5.20 31.44 -22.22
CA GLU A 253 -4.25 32.29 -21.48
C GLU A 253 -3.89 33.53 -22.32
N ALA A 254 -3.46 33.33 -23.57
CA ALA A 254 -3.03 34.37 -24.47
C ALA A 254 -4.17 35.36 -24.81
N ALA A 255 -5.37 34.86 -25.09
CA ALA A 255 -6.51 35.72 -25.41
C ALA A 255 -6.93 36.61 -24.23
N ILE A 256 -6.97 36.05 -23.02
CA ILE A 256 -7.31 36.82 -21.80
C ILE A 256 -6.23 37.87 -21.54
N THR A 257 -4.95 37.50 -21.63
CA THR A 257 -3.84 38.47 -21.48
C THR A 257 -3.86 39.56 -22.55
N ALA A 258 -4.16 39.22 -23.81
CA ALA A 258 -4.26 40.21 -24.89
C ALA A 258 -5.41 41.21 -24.68
N ALA A 259 -6.47 40.81 -23.99
CA ALA A 259 -7.56 41.70 -23.57
C ALA A 259 -7.19 42.57 -22.35
N GLY A 260 -5.96 42.49 -21.85
CA GLY A 260 -5.48 43.23 -20.68
C GLY A 260 -6.03 42.71 -19.35
N LEU A 261 -6.44 41.45 -19.30
CA LEU A 261 -6.90 40.76 -18.09
C LEU A 261 -5.84 39.79 -17.58
N ASP A 262 -5.86 39.53 -16.28
CA ASP A 262 -5.03 38.49 -15.65
C ASP A 262 -5.78 37.14 -15.67
N PRO A 263 -5.30 36.13 -16.43
CA PRO A 263 -5.95 34.82 -16.50
C PRO A 263 -6.09 34.13 -15.15
N SER A 264 -5.17 34.38 -14.20
CA SER A 264 -5.21 33.74 -12.87
C SER A 264 -6.36 34.22 -11.99
N LYS A 265 -7.03 35.33 -12.35
CA LYS A 265 -8.23 35.82 -11.68
C LYS A 265 -9.50 35.08 -12.08
N PHE A 266 -9.45 34.27 -13.13
CA PHE A 266 -10.57 33.50 -13.64
C PHE A 266 -10.27 32.01 -13.51
N ALA A 267 -11.03 31.34 -12.64
CA ALA A 267 -10.75 29.95 -12.27
C ALA A 267 -11.00 28.94 -13.41
N LEU A 268 -11.61 29.40 -14.51
CA LEU A 268 -11.74 28.69 -15.78
C LEU A 268 -10.40 28.20 -16.36
N TRP A 269 -9.30 28.88 -16.04
CA TRP A 269 -7.95 28.50 -16.47
C TRP A 269 -7.06 28.27 -15.25
N THR A 270 -6.26 27.22 -15.30
CA THR A 270 -5.35 26.86 -14.22
C THR A 270 -3.99 26.48 -14.77
N LYS A 271 -2.95 26.75 -13.99
CA LYS A 271 -1.55 26.44 -14.31
C LYS A 271 -0.86 25.91 -13.07
N THR A 272 -0.19 24.77 -13.19
CA THR A 272 0.52 24.14 -12.08
C THR A 272 1.89 23.66 -12.53
N ALA A 273 2.91 23.91 -11.71
CA ALA A 273 4.26 23.42 -11.94
C ALA A 273 4.28 21.89 -11.87
N ILE A 274 4.94 21.25 -12.84
CA ILE A 274 5.13 19.79 -12.86
C ILE A 274 6.43 19.47 -12.10
N PHE A 275 6.37 18.43 -11.28
CA PHE A 275 7.53 17.90 -10.58
C PHE A 275 7.70 16.42 -10.90
N THR A 276 8.95 16.01 -11.05
CA THR A 276 9.31 14.59 -11.15
C THR A 276 9.51 14.06 -9.74
N VAL A 277 8.86 12.94 -9.42
CA VAL A 277 9.05 12.22 -8.17
C VAL A 277 9.87 10.98 -8.47
N THR A 278 11.04 10.88 -7.85
CA THR A 278 11.93 9.72 -7.97
C THR A 278 11.90 8.96 -6.66
N GLN A 279 11.66 7.64 -6.73
CA GLN A 279 11.91 6.75 -5.61
C GLN A 279 13.40 6.40 -5.61
N ASN A 280 14.09 6.72 -4.52
CA ASN A 280 15.49 6.38 -4.30
C ASN A 280 15.60 4.90 -3.89
N GLU A 281 16.82 4.34 -3.92
CA GLU A 281 17.09 2.94 -3.55
C GLU A 281 16.69 2.61 -2.10
N ASP A 282 16.80 3.60 -1.19
CA ASP A 282 16.37 3.49 0.21
C ASP A 282 14.84 3.60 0.39
N LYS A 283 14.07 3.56 -0.70
CA LYS A 283 12.61 3.73 -0.77
C LYS A 283 12.12 5.12 -0.34
N SER A 284 13.01 6.08 -0.08
CA SER A 284 12.64 7.49 0.09
C SER A 284 12.25 8.10 -1.26
N PHE A 285 11.57 9.25 -1.23
CA PHE A 285 11.12 9.94 -2.44
C PHE A 285 11.74 11.33 -2.50
N THR A 286 12.39 11.66 -3.61
CA THR A 286 12.84 13.01 -3.93
C THR A 286 11.92 13.66 -4.95
N GLN A 287 11.69 14.96 -4.81
CA GLN A 287 10.92 15.76 -5.75
C GLN A 287 11.85 16.79 -6.41
N ALA A 288 11.89 16.79 -7.74
CA ALA A 288 12.64 17.76 -8.52
C ALA A 288 11.71 18.49 -9.50
N GLN A 289 12.04 19.75 -9.78
CA GLN A 289 11.40 20.53 -10.82
C GLN A 289 11.54 19.83 -12.18
N SER A 290 10.42 19.56 -12.87
CA SER A 290 10.48 19.09 -14.25
C SER A 290 10.81 20.28 -15.14
N VAL A 291 11.88 20.17 -15.93
CA VAL A 291 12.33 21.22 -16.86
C VAL A 291 12.21 20.76 -18.30
N ASP A 292 11.97 21.70 -19.21
CA ASP A 292 12.00 21.44 -20.65
C ASP A 292 13.44 21.34 -21.18
N ALA A 293 13.58 21.11 -22.49
CA ALA A 293 14.88 20.98 -23.14
C ALA A 293 15.77 22.24 -23.03
N SER A 294 15.20 23.40 -22.67
CA SER A 294 15.91 24.66 -22.44
C SER A 294 16.23 24.92 -20.97
N GLY A 295 15.90 23.98 -20.07
CA GLY A 295 16.12 24.11 -18.63
C GLY A 295 15.05 24.94 -17.91
N LYS A 296 13.94 25.29 -18.57
CA LYS A 296 12.85 26.06 -17.96
C LYS A 296 11.82 25.14 -17.32
N GLN A 297 11.31 25.53 -16.15
CA GLN A 297 10.23 24.83 -15.44
C GLN A 297 9.04 24.53 -16.35
N GLN A 298 8.61 23.27 -16.35
CA GLN A 298 7.41 22.80 -17.06
C GLN A 298 6.15 23.05 -16.23
N TYR A 299 5.07 23.34 -16.93
CA TYR A 299 3.76 23.55 -16.34
C TYR A 299 2.72 22.71 -17.07
N ILE A 300 1.75 22.20 -16.33
CA ILE A 300 0.50 21.72 -16.89
C ILE A 300 -0.53 22.84 -16.79
N GLN A 301 -1.20 23.11 -17.90
CA GLN A 301 -2.34 24.03 -17.93
C GLN A 301 -3.62 23.23 -18.16
N MET A 302 -4.69 23.60 -17.47
CA MET A 302 -5.98 22.91 -17.55
C MET A 302 -7.12 23.93 -17.61
N LEU A 303 -8.21 23.51 -18.24
CA LEU A 303 -9.43 24.30 -18.44
C LEU A 303 -10.60 23.68 -17.69
N ARG A 304 -11.46 24.53 -17.12
CA ARG A 304 -12.77 24.15 -16.59
C ARG A 304 -13.82 24.56 -17.61
N TYR A 305 -14.25 23.61 -18.42
CA TYR A 305 -15.18 23.86 -19.53
C TYR A 305 -16.53 24.41 -19.03
N GLU A 306 -16.97 23.99 -17.85
CA GLU A 306 -18.19 24.44 -17.20
C GLU A 306 -18.17 25.92 -16.80
N GLU A 307 -16.98 26.52 -16.62
CA GLU A 307 -16.82 27.96 -16.41
C GLU A 307 -16.61 28.73 -17.74
N ILE A 308 -16.12 28.06 -18.79
CA ILE A 308 -15.92 28.63 -20.13
C ILE A 308 -17.25 28.79 -20.87
N PHE A 309 -18.12 27.75 -20.83
CA PHE A 309 -19.37 27.75 -21.60
C PHE A 309 -20.31 28.93 -21.28
N PRO A 310 -20.51 29.34 -20.01
CA PRO A 310 -21.32 30.52 -19.70
C PRO A 310 -20.79 31.80 -20.34
N VAL A 311 -19.47 31.95 -20.49
CA VAL A 311 -18.87 33.14 -21.12
C VAL A 311 -19.14 33.16 -22.62
N ILE A 312 -18.93 32.02 -23.29
CA ILE A 312 -19.23 31.87 -24.71
C ILE A 312 -20.72 32.09 -24.97
N LEU A 313 -21.59 31.50 -24.13
CA LEU A 313 -23.03 31.65 -24.26
C LEU A 313 -23.49 33.10 -24.05
N ALA A 314 -22.87 33.83 -23.11
CA ALA A 314 -23.12 35.26 -22.93
C ALA A 314 -22.73 36.04 -24.20
N GLY A 315 -21.56 35.76 -24.78
CA GLY A 315 -21.13 36.38 -26.03
C GLY A 315 -22.08 36.11 -27.20
N LEU A 316 -22.49 34.85 -27.38
CA LEU A 316 -23.48 34.46 -28.40
C LEU A 316 -24.82 35.17 -28.17
N THR A 317 -25.28 35.26 -26.92
CA THR A 317 -26.53 35.95 -26.57
C THR A 317 -26.48 37.43 -26.96
N LEU A 318 -25.36 38.11 -26.71
CA LEU A 318 -25.16 39.51 -27.10
C LEU A 318 -25.14 39.68 -28.63
N GLN A 319 -24.41 38.81 -29.34
CA GLN A 319 -24.35 38.85 -30.81
C GLN A 319 -25.72 38.60 -31.46
N VAL A 320 -26.48 37.62 -30.97
CA VAL A 320 -27.84 37.35 -31.45
C VAL A 320 -28.76 38.55 -31.17
N SER A 321 -28.63 39.18 -30.00
CA SER A 321 -29.44 40.35 -29.65
C SER A 321 -29.14 41.56 -30.55
N ASP A 322 -27.86 41.79 -30.89
CA ASP A 322 -27.46 42.81 -31.87
C ASP A 322 -28.04 42.52 -33.26
N LEU A 323 -27.91 41.27 -33.73
CA LEU A 323 -28.44 40.86 -35.03
C LEU A 323 -29.96 41.05 -35.12
N VAL A 324 -30.71 40.63 -34.10
CA VAL A 324 -32.17 40.83 -34.03
C VAL A 324 -32.53 42.31 -34.09
N SER A 325 -31.78 43.16 -33.37
CA SER A 325 -31.98 44.61 -33.38
C SER A 325 -31.75 45.19 -34.77
N ARG A 326 -30.67 44.80 -35.45
CA ARG A 326 -30.34 45.25 -36.81
C ARG A 326 -31.36 44.78 -37.83
N VAL A 327 -31.83 43.54 -37.73
CA VAL A 327 -32.88 42.99 -38.61
C VAL A 327 -34.20 43.76 -38.42
N THR A 328 -34.60 44.03 -37.18
CA THR A 328 -35.82 44.80 -36.88
C THR A 328 -35.77 46.20 -37.51
N VAL A 329 -34.61 46.87 -37.45
CA VAL A 329 -34.41 48.16 -38.09
C VAL A 329 -34.55 48.06 -39.61
N MET A 330 -33.95 47.03 -40.23
CA MET A 330 -34.06 46.80 -41.68
C MET A 330 -35.50 46.50 -42.12
N GLU A 331 -36.22 45.66 -41.40
CA GLU A 331 -37.62 45.33 -41.69
C GLU A 331 -38.53 46.56 -41.62
N ASN A 332 -38.33 47.41 -40.61
CA ASN A 332 -39.09 48.66 -40.48
C ASN A 332 -38.77 49.63 -41.62
N ALA A 333 -37.49 49.77 -42.01
CA ALA A 333 -37.10 50.61 -43.14
C ALA A 333 -37.71 50.13 -44.47
N SER A 334 -37.82 48.82 -44.67
CA SER A 334 -38.46 48.22 -45.85
C SER A 334 -39.97 48.51 -45.91
N LYS A 335 -40.67 48.51 -44.77
CA LYS A 335 -42.11 48.82 -44.73
C LYS A 335 -42.40 50.28 -45.11
N THR A 336 -41.55 51.20 -44.67
CA THR A 336 -41.69 52.64 -44.97
C THR A 336 -41.47 52.95 -46.45
N THR A 337 -40.63 52.17 -47.14
CA THR A 337 -40.35 52.37 -48.57
C THR A 337 -41.44 51.81 -49.49
N THR A 338 -42.19 50.79 -49.07
CA THR A 338 -43.33 50.24 -49.83
C THR A 338 -44.66 50.97 -49.62
N GLY A 339 -44.79 51.76 -48.54
CA GLY A 339 -46.02 52.52 -48.23
C GLY A 339 -46.16 53.88 -48.95
N GLY A 340 -45.17 54.28 -49.75
CA GLY A 340 -45.16 55.56 -50.49
C GLY A 340 -45.58 55.48 -51.96
N ALA A 341 -46.02 54.31 -52.43
CA ALA A 341 -46.52 54.09 -53.78
C ALA A 341 -48.00 53.65 -53.73
N ALA A 342 -48.87 54.58 -53.38
CA ALA A 342 -50.31 54.52 -53.62
C ALA A 342 -50.82 55.93 -53.90
#